data_AF-A0A965FQK7-F1
#
_entry.id   AF-A0A965FQK7-F1
#
_cell.length_a   1.000
_cell.length_b   1.000
_cell.length_c   1.000
_cell.angle_alpha   90.00
_cell.angle_beta   90.00
_cell.angle_gamma   90.00
#
_symmetry.space_group_name_H-M   'P 1'
#
loop_
_entity.id
_entity.type
_entity.pdbx_description
1 polymer ?
#
loop_
_entity_poly.entity_id
_entity_poly.type
_entity_poly.pdbx_seq_one_letter_code
_entity_poly.pdbx_strand_id
1 'polypeptide(L)'
;MTDAPSENFDALNPGGFFSDHLDEVQKQWLYTQVMRLINTHSRSAPKTQKLLKPLVEEFFPGKGPPEEIPERKETFNKASGISATPQIRQYLLDQLAYFLTRDLPLEKKVLRIFQDALADFELSPRQISSWLKRLGHHQLAGKPEIAVQTTHDYVRTALLDCTEDHALFHFHRPLVRGVFIMLELKKDCRTEAYHSPLHATVKKVRVNPLKESEYQVQVEFQQLLEEKHGILDLLKPPSQSTDQFLEFGDIPSPSRSLKLKLVGCPLCEETRLPFWSLKPGAIRESRNVFGFPVYHSPYPGFEECDFHRLRVTVCPRCFYASSRIEDFIVQAGEPFQKDRVMIRKLWDHSCPELKKTLNELPSRFGTHLRTNDEAVLSYKIAIQTLTIMDELQPDQDTKLELLTLGLLCSEKLEKLGRSEESLEQKIETLKRIGDPTSGLDKANRIRVIFWKCLLELETGQKKKASISLRQLESLALGRETDLYTANLLDQSLKQARKALLKKQI
;
A
#
# COMPACT_ATOMS: atom_id res chain seq x y z
N MET A 1 22.83 -35.19 -8.25
CA MET A 1 22.71 -33.82 -8.79
C MET A 1 21.25 -33.63 -9.17
N THR A 2 20.51 -32.97 -8.31
CA THR A 2 19.15 -32.44 -8.56
C THR A 2 18.97 -31.36 -7.50
N ASP A 3 19.23 -30.11 -7.89
CA ASP A 3 19.00 -28.93 -7.08
C ASP A 3 17.50 -28.70 -6.94
N ALA A 4 17.00 -28.73 -5.71
CA ALA A 4 15.64 -28.29 -5.39
C ALA A 4 15.60 -26.75 -5.28
N PRO A 5 14.55 -26.08 -5.76
CA PRO A 5 14.49 -24.62 -5.78
C PRO A 5 14.30 -24.06 -4.37
N SER A 6 15.09 -23.04 -4.04
CA SER A 6 14.95 -22.23 -2.82
C SER A 6 13.70 -21.35 -2.90
N GLU A 7 12.66 -21.71 -2.17
CA GLU A 7 11.44 -20.91 -2.02
C GLU A 7 11.69 -19.71 -1.10
N ASN A 8 11.68 -18.50 -1.67
CA ASN A 8 11.69 -17.24 -0.95
C ASN A 8 10.28 -16.93 -0.45
N PHE A 9 10.06 -17.02 0.86
CA PHE A 9 8.79 -16.69 1.51
C PHE A 9 8.82 -15.27 2.10
N ASP A 10 8.05 -14.38 1.48
CA ASP A 10 7.75 -13.04 1.98
C ASP A 10 6.90 -13.09 3.26
N ALA A 11 7.38 -12.37 4.28
CA ALA A 11 6.65 -12.02 5.48
C ALA A 11 5.75 -10.83 5.18
N LEU A 12 4.48 -10.88 5.59
CA LEU A 12 3.82 -9.89 6.46
C LEU A 12 2.28 -10.01 6.39
N ASN A 13 1.69 -9.82 7.58
CA ASN A 13 0.29 -9.64 7.96
C ASN A 13 -0.68 -10.85 7.94
N PRO A 14 -0.97 -11.42 9.12
CA PRO A 14 -2.05 -12.37 9.30
C PRO A 14 -3.31 -11.73 9.88
N GLY A 15 -4.37 -11.72 9.09
CA GLY A 15 -5.73 -11.55 9.59
C GLY A 15 -6.51 -12.83 9.30
N GLY A 16 -7.08 -13.46 10.33
CA GLY A 16 -8.14 -14.48 10.27
C GLY A 16 -7.79 -15.88 9.73
N PHE A 17 -6.91 -16.01 8.73
CA PHE A 17 -6.75 -17.30 8.03
C PHE A 17 -6.11 -18.41 8.86
N PHE A 18 -5.32 -18.07 9.88
CA PHE A 18 -4.65 -19.08 10.70
C PHE A 18 -5.28 -19.28 12.08
N SER A 19 -6.00 -18.32 12.68
CA SER A 19 -6.59 -18.56 14.02
C SER A 19 -7.62 -19.71 14.01
N ASP A 20 -8.34 -19.89 12.91
CA ASP A 20 -9.23 -21.04 12.67
C ASP A 20 -8.47 -22.36 12.40
N HIS A 21 -7.16 -22.32 12.16
CA HIS A 21 -6.31 -23.47 11.84
C HIS A 21 -5.23 -23.73 12.88
N LEU A 22 -5.09 -22.83 13.86
CA LEU A 22 -4.29 -23.05 15.04
C LEU A 22 -5.08 -23.94 16.00
N ASP A 23 -4.45 -25.00 16.47
CA ASP A 23 -4.99 -25.74 17.61
C ASP A 23 -4.88 -24.91 18.90
N GLU A 24 -5.58 -25.36 19.94
CA GLU A 24 -5.57 -24.67 21.24
C GLU A 24 -4.18 -24.59 21.86
N VAL A 25 -3.29 -25.56 21.60
CA VAL A 25 -1.93 -25.58 22.11
C VAL A 25 -1.09 -24.47 21.46
N GLN A 26 -1.24 -24.26 20.15
CA GLN A 26 -0.55 -23.23 19.39
C GLN A 26 -1.05 -21.82 19.75
N LYS A 27 -2.37 -21.66 19.94
CA LYS A 27 -2.97 -20.40 20.43
C LYS A 27 -2.45 -20.04 21.83
N GLN A 28 -2.46 -21.02 22.74
CA GLN A 28 -1.94 -20.87 24.10
C GLN A 28 -0.45 -20.56 24.11
N TRP A 29 0.34 -21.19 23.23
CA TRP A 29 1.76 -20.90 23.14
C TRP A 29 2.02 -19.44 22.75
N LEU A 30 1.38 -18.93 21.69
CA LEU A 30 1.61 -17.55 21.24
C LEU A 30 1.21 -16.57 22.34
N TYR A 31 0.04 -16.78 22.95
CA TYR A 31 -0.42 -15.99 24.10
C TYR A 31 0.61 -16.01 25.25
N THR A 32 1.14 -17.18 25.61
CA THR A 32 2.14 -17.33 26.67
C THR A 32 3.43 -16.57 26.35
N GLN A 33 3.92 -16.62 25.10
CA GLN A 33 5.10 -15.86 24.71
C GLN A 33 4.87 -14.34 24.74
N VAL A 34 3.70 -13.87 24.32
CA VAL A 34 3.34 -12.44 24.39
C VAL A 34 3.17 -11.97 25.84
N MET A 35 2.57 -12.78 26.71
CA MET A 35 2.49 -12.48 28.15
C MET A 35 3.86 -12.46 28.81
N ARG A 36 4.73 -13.42 28.46
CA ARG A 36 6.12 -13.44 28.91
C ARG A 36 6.87 -12.19 28.45
N LEU A 37 6.63 -11.71 27.23
CA LEU A 37 7.17 -10.46 26.73
C LEU A 37 6.72 -9.27 27.59
N ILE A 38 5.41 -9.14 27.83
CA ILE A 38 4.83 -8.06 28.65
C ILE A 38 5.43 -8.07 30.06
N ASN A 39 5.53 -9.24 30.68
CA ASN A 39 6.09 -9.40 32.04
C ASN A 39 7.61 -9.15 32.10
N THR A 40 8.32 -9.34 30.98
CA THR A 40 9.78 -9.11 30.91
C THR A 40 10.11 -7.63 30.70
N HIS A 41 9.17 -6.83 30.20
CA HIS A 41 9.37 -5.40 30.02
C HIS A 41 9.43 -4.66 31.37
N SER A 42 10.49 -3.88 31.59
CA SER A 42 10.66 -3.04 32.80
C SER A 42 9.81 -1.76 32.79
N ARG A 43 9.21 -1.42 31.64
CA ARG A 43 8.26 -0.33 31.42
C ARG A 43 7.00 -0.96 30.81
N SER A 44 5.84 -0.37 31.05
CA SER A 44 4.49 -0.94 30.88
C SER A 44 4.03 -1.36 29.46
N ALA A 45 4.93 -1.74 28.53
CA ALA A 45 4.69 -2.29 27.18
C ALA A 45 3.33 -1.93 26.54
N PRO A 46 3.02 -0.62 26.39
CA PRO A 46 1.65 -0.16 26.20
C PRO A 46 1.07 -0.55 24.83
N LYS A 47 1.88 -0.60 23.76
CA LYS A 47 1.42 -0.99 22.43
C LYS A 47 1.22 -2.50 22.34
N THR A 48 2.12 -3.30 22.92
CA THR A 48 2.03 -4.75 23.06
C THR A 48 0.79 -5.12 23.86
N GLN A 49 0.53 -4.43 24.98
CA GLN A 49 -0.71 -4.60 25.77
C GLN A 49 -1.96 -4.21 24.97
N LYS A 50 -1.93 -3.10 24.23
CA LYS A 50 -3.05 -2.70 23.37
C LYS A 50 -3.34 -3.70 22.26
N LEU A 51 -2.30 -4.32 21.70
CA LEU A 51 -2.40 -5.34 20.64
C LEU A 51 -2.77 -6.74 21.19
N LEU A 52 -2.60 -6.98 22.49
CA LEU A 52 -3.00 -8.23 23.12
C LEU A 52 -4.52 -8.40 23.13
N LYS A 53 -5.27 -7.32 23.37
CA LYS A 53 -6.74 -7.36 23.44
C LYS A 53 -7.41 -7.99 22.20
N PRO A 54 -7.13 -7.52 20.96
CA PRO A 54 -7.72 -8.14 19.77
C PRO A 54 -7.24 -9.59 19.56
N LEU A 55 -5.99 -9.91 19.92
CA LEU A 55 -5.47 -11.29 19.83
C LEU A 55 -6.24 -12.25 20.77
N VAL A 56 -6.54 -11.79 22.00
CA VAL A 56 -7.30 -12.58 22.99
C VAL A 56 -8.75 -12.75 22.55
N GLU A 57 -9.38 -11.69 22.02
CA GLU A 57 -10.74 -11.75 21.48
C GLU A 57 -10.85 -12.73 20.30
N GLU A 58 -9.81 -12.80 19.46
CA GLU A 58 -9.74 -13.74 18.34
C GLU A 58 -9.49 -15.18 18.79
N PHE A 59 -8.56 -15.41 19.72
CA PHE A 59 -8.14 -16.77 20.08
C PHE A 59 -9.07 -17.43 21.11
N PHE A 60 -9.69 -16.65 21.99
CA PHE A 60 -10.49 -17.14 23.11
C PHE A 60 -11.88 -16.46 23.17
N PRO A 61 -12.71 -16.55 22.11
CA PRO A 61 -14.00 -15.89 22.06
C PRO A 61 -14.93 -16.42 23.16
N GLY A 62 -15.41 -15.53 24.03
CA GLY A 62 -16.40 -15.85 25.07
C GLY A 62 -15.90 -16.63 26.29
N LYS A 63 -14.74 -17.30 26.21
CA LYS A 63 -14.13 -18.05 27.34
C LYS A 63 -13.13 -17.23 28.16
N GLY A 64 -12.61 -16.13 27.60
CA GLY A 64 -11.54 -15.34 28.20
C GLY A 64 -10.19 -16.07 28.15
N PRO A 65 -9.07 -15.35 28.40
CA PRO A 65 -7.76 -15.97 28.49
C PRO A 65 -7.69 -16.89 29.73
N PRO A 66 -6.84 -17.93 29.74
CA PRO A 66 -6.65 -18.79 30.91
C PRO A 66 -6.26 -17.97 32.16
N GLU A 67 -6.88 -18.27 33.31
CA GLU A 67 -6.74 -17.51 34.57
C GLU A 67 -5.33 -17.55 35.17
N GLU A 68 -4.53 -18.55 34.80
CA GLU A 68 -3.12 -18.67 35.21
C GLU A 68 -2.22 -18.76 33.99
N ILE A 69 -1.25 -17.84 33.88
CA ILE A 69 -0.08 -18.03 33.03
C ILE A 69 0.66 -19.22 33.62
N PRO A 70 0.83 -20.35 32.91
CA PRO A 70 1.65 -21.41 33.46
C PRO A 70 3.06 -20.85 33.64
N GLU A 71 3.47 -20.64 34.90
CA GLU A 71 4.89 -20.61 35.22
C GLU A 71 5.49 -21.82 34.54
N ARG A 72 6.63 -21.63 33.87
CA ARG A 72 7.33 -22.70 33.16
C ARG A 72 7.77 -23.74 34.20
N LYS A 73 6.83 -24.59 34.66
CA LYS A 73 7.14 -25.80 35.40
C LYS A 73 8.08 -26.53 34.47
N GLU A 74 9.18 -27.01 35.04
CA GLU A 74 10.24 -27.76 34.37
C GLU A 74 9.75 -29.08 33.71
N THR A 75 8.45 -29.23 33.52
CA THR A 75 7.72 -30.39 33.02
C THR A 75 6.95 -30.09 31.73
N PHE A 76 7.36 -29.12 30.91
CA PHE A 76 7.27 -29.38 29.46
C PHE A 76 8.47 -30.26 29.15
N ASN A 77 8.22 -31.57 29.11
CA ASN A 77 9.23 -32.56 28.73
C ASN A 77 10.00 -32.03 27.52
N LYS A 78 11.33 -31.94 27.66
CA LYS A 78 12.31 -31.50 26.64
C LYS A 78 12.31 -32.34 25.35
N ALA A 79 11.25 -33.10 25.07
CA ALA A 79 11.19 -34.14 24.05
C ALA A 79 10.03 -33.98 23.05
N SER A 80 9.22 -32.91 23.12
CA SER A 80 8.22 -32.65 22.08
C SER A 80 8.06 -31.14 21.88
N GLY A 81 8.76 -30.58 20.89
CA GLY A 81 8.49 -29.24 20.39
C GLY A 81 7.03 -29.08 19.95
N ILE A 82 6.62 -27.84 19.68
CA ILE A 82 5.27 -27.58 19.16
C ILE A 82 5.17 -28.22 17.79
N SER A 83 4.26 -29.19 17.69
CA SER A 83 3.89 -29.78 16.40
C SER A 83 3.16 -28.72 15.59
N ALA A 84 3.86 -28.21 14.58
CA ALA A 84 3.33 -27.23 13.65
C ALA A 84 3.85 -27.54 12.25
N THR A 85 2.96 -27.45 11.28
CA THR A 85 3.34 -27.45 9.86
C THR A 85 4.31 -26.28 9.61
N PRO A 86 5.15 -26.34 8.56
CA PRO A 86 6.04 -25.23 8.22
C PRO A 86 5.31 -23.87 8.12
N GLN A 87 4.09 -23.87 7.58
CA GLN A 87 3.26 -22.68 7.43
C GLN A 87 2.79 -22.12 8.78
N ILE A 88 2.28 -22.98 9.67
CA ILE A 88 1.82 -22.58 11.01
C ILE A 88 3.01 -22.09 11.86
N ARG A 89 4.15 -22.78 11.77
CA ARG A 89 5.38 -22.38 12.45
C ARG A 89 5.83 -20.98 12.02
N GLN A 90 5.82 -20.73 10.71
CA GLN A 90 6.18 -19.43 10.17
C GLN A 90 5.24 -18.33 10.65
N TYR A 91 3.94 -18.60 10.64
CA TYR A 91 2.93 -17.68 11.18
C TYR A 91 3.20 -17.32 12.64
N LEU A 92 3.39 -18.32 13.50
CA LEU A 92 3.55 -18.15 14.95
C LEU A 92 4.80 -17.31 15.27
N LEU A 93 5.90 -17.56 14.55
CA LEU A 93 7.15 -16.82 14.70
C LEU A 93 7.06 -15.39 14.15
N ASP A 94 6.37 -15.18 13.03
CA ASP A 94 6.11 -13.84 12.49
C ASP A 94 5.25 -13.00 13.44
N GLN A 95 4.23 -13.60 14.04
CA GLN A 95 3.41 -12.93 15.04
C GLN A 95 4.19 -12.57 16.28
N LEU A 96 5.00 -13.49 16.79
CA LEU A 96 5.86 -13.19 17.92
C LEU A 96 6.86 -12.07 17.58
N ALA A 97 7.48 -12.10 16.40
CA ALA A 97 8.38 -11.04 15.93
C ALA A 97 7.67 -9.68 15.81
N TYR A 98 6.42 -9.69 15.35
CA TYR A 98 5.57 -8.51 15.30
C TYR A 98 5.36 -7.92 16.70
N PHE A 99 5.00 -8.71 17.71
CA PHE A 99 4.85 -8.22 19.09
C PHE A 99 6.16 -7.71 19.69
N LEU A 100 7.26 -8.44 19.50
CA LEU A 100 8.58 -8.13 20.05
C LEU A 100 9.14 -6.77 19.62
N THR A 101 8.67 -6.23 18.49
CA THR A 101 9.23 -5.03 17.85
C THR A 101 8.37 -3.76 18.03
N ARG A 102 7.26 -3.83 18.77
CA ARG A 102 6.27 -2.72 18.86
C ARG A 102 6.62 -1.61 19.85
N ASP A 103 7.03 -1.98 21.05
CA ASP A 103 7.18 -1.02 22.15
C ASP A 103 8.61 -0.57 22.40
N LEU A 104 9.58 -1.45 22.22
CA LEU A 104 10.96 -1.18 22.61
C LEU A 104 11.95 -1.74 21.58
N PRO A 105 13.14 -1.13 21.47
CA PRO A 105 14.27 -1.76 20.80
C PRO A 105 14.55 -3.14 21.39
N LEU A 106 14.96 -4.10 20.55
CA LEU A 106 15.23 -5.48 20.96
C LEU A 106 16.40 -5.52 21.96
N GLU A 107 16.07 -5.63 23.25
CA GLU A 107 17.06 -5.87 24.30
C GLU A 107 17.43 -7.35 24.40
N LYS A 108 18.57 -7.66 25.01
CA LYS A 108 19.03 -9.05 25.20
C LYS A 108 17.99 -9.97 25.86
N LYS A 109 17.22 -9.45 26.82
CA LYS A 109 16.16 -10.21 27.51
C LYS A 109 14.99 -10.55 26.57
N VAL A 110 14.60 -9.59 25.74
CA VAL A 110 13.53 -9.74 24.74
C VAL A 110 13.97 -10.67 23.62
N LEU A 111 15.20 -10.55 23.14
CA LEU A 111 15.76 -11.46 22.15
C LEU A 111 15.81 -12.91 22.65
N ARG A 112 16.09 -13.12 23.95
CA ARG A 112 16.10 -14.45 24.55
C ARG A 112 14.72 -15.13 24.49
N ILE A 113 13.63 -14.36 24.59
CA ILE A 113 12.27 -14.90 24.43
C ILE A 113 12.09 -15.45 23.01
N PHE A 114 12.55 -14.71 22.00
CA PHE A 114 12.49 -15.17 20.62
C PHE A 114 13.38 -16.38 20.36
N GLN A 115 14.59 -16.41 20.92
CA GLN A 115 15.50 -17.55 20.80
C GLN A 115 14.94 -18.81 21.47
N ASP A 116 14.34 -18.68 22.64
CA ASP A 116 13.64 -19.79 23.30
C ASP A 116 12.47 -20.28 22.43
N ALA A 117 11.70 -19.36 21.83
CA ALA A 117 10.62 -19.70 20.90
C ALA A 117 11.11 -20.41 19.63
N LEU A 118 12.28 -20.05 19.09
CA LEU A 118 12.89 -20.78 17.98
C LEU A 118 13.32 -22.20 18.37
N ALA A 119 13.74 -22.38 19.64
CA ALA A 119 14.11 -23.68 20.18
C ALA A 119 12.88 -24.61 20.33
N ASP A 120 11.72 -24.05 20.69
CA ASP A 120 10.45 -24.79 20.81
C ASP A 120 10.00 -25.45 19.48
N PHE A 121 10.54 -25.02 18.33
CA PHE A 121 10.26 -25.57 17.00
C PHE A 121 11.40 -26.43 16.41
N GLU A 122 12.44 -26.72 17.18
CA GLU A 122 13.57 -27.59 16.78
C GLU A 122 14.21 -27.17 15.43
N LEU A 123 14.35 -25.86 15.23
CA LEU A 123 14.88 -25.31 13.98
C LEU A 123 16.39 -25.57 13.81
N SER A 124 16.81 -25.82 12.57
CA SER A 124 18.23 -25.92 12.25
C SER A 124 18.96 -24.58 12.45
N PRO A 125 20.29 -24.57 12.68
CA PRO A 125 21.07 -23.33 12.83
C PRO A 125 20.91 -22.34 11.66
N ARG A 126 20.73 -22.84 10.43
CA ARG A 126 20.48 -22.01 9.25
C ARG A 126 19.12 -21.32 9.31
N GLN A 127 18.08 -22.03 9.73
CA GLN A 127 16.74 -21.47 9.89
C GLN A 127 16.71 -20.44 11.02
N ILE A 128 17.40 -20.70 12.14
CA ILE A 128 17.55 -19.74 13.25
C ILE A 128 18.20 -18.45 12.74
N SER A 129 19.30 -18.54 11.98
CA SER A 129 19.94 -17.35 11.40
C SER A 129 19.01 -16.56 10.46
N SER A 130 18.22 -17.26 9.65
CA SER A 130 17.22 -16.64 8.78
C SER A 130 16.16 -15.87 9.58
N TRP A 131 15.64 -16.46 10.66
CA TRP A 131 14.66 -15.84 11.54
C TRP A 131 15.21 -14.62 12.28
N LEU A 132 16.46 -14.65 12.72
CA LEU A 132 17.10 -13.49 13.34
C LEU A 132 17.26 -12.32 12.36
N LYS A 133 17.57 -12.58 11.09
CA LYS A 133 17.57 -11.55 10.04
C LYS A 133 16.18 -10.97 9.82
N ARG A 134 15.16 -11.84 9.76
CA ARG A 134 13.74 -11.45 9.61
C ARG A 134 13.25 -10.59 10.76
N LEU A 135 13.61 -10.95 12.00
CA LEU A 135 13.34 -10.13 13.18
C LEU A 135 13.98 -8.74 13.09
N GLY A 136 15.20 -8.63 12.53
CA GLY A 136 15.82 -7.35 12.21
C GLY A 136 15.02 -6.52 11.21
N HIS A 137 14.48 -7.14 10.16
CA HIS A 137 13.59 -6.46 9.23
C HIS A 137 12.30 -5.96 9.91
N HIS A 138 11.69 -6.77 10.78
CA HIS A 138 10.53 -6.33 11.58
C HIS A 138 10.84 -5.12 12.47
N GLN A 139 12.03 -5.06 13.06
CA GLN A 139 12.44 -3.93 13.91
C GLN A 139 12.56 -2.61 13.11
N LEU A 140 12.99 -2.69 11.85
CA LEU A 140 13.21 -1.54 10.98
C LEU A 140 11.96 -1.12 10.19
N ALA A 141 10.96 -2.00 10.10
CA ALA A 141 9.74 -1.76 9.35
C ALA A 141 8.99 -0.52 9.85
N GLY A 142 8.74 0.43 8.94
CA GLY A 142 8.01 1.68 9.23
C GLY A 142 8.78 2.70 10.08
N LYS A 143 10.06 2.46 10.38
CA LYS A 143 10.90 3.41 11.12
C LYS A 143 11.40 4.53 10.21
N PRO A 144 11.47 5.78 10.69
CA PRO A 144 11.97 6.88 9.88
C PRO A 144 13.48 6.75 9.66
N GLU A 145 13.93 7.19 8.49
CA GLU A 145 15.35 7.23 8.13
C GLU A 145 16.00 8.52 8.65
N ILE A 146 17.22 8.40 9.16
CA ILE A 146 18.03 9.51 9.62
C ILE A 146 19.41 9.44 8.97
N ALA A 147 20.04 10.60 8.81
CA ALA A 147 21.47 10.70 8.59
C ALA A 147 22.17 11.09 9.89
N VAL A 148 23.28 10.43 10.16
CA VAL A 148 24.11 10.62 11.34
C VAL A 148 25.47 11.11 10.86
N GLN A 149 25.78 12.35 11.18
CA GLN A 149 27.06 12.96 10.87
C GLN A 149 27.94 12.98 12.11
N THR A 150 29.14 12.42 11.96
CA THR A 150 30.24 12.47 12.91
C THR A 150 31.39 13.28 12.31
N THR A 151 32.51 13.44 13.02
CA THR A 151 33.70 14.11 12.47
C THR A 151 34.29 13.42 11.24
N HIS A 152 34.08 12.11 11.08
CA HIS A 152 34.70 11.31 10.04
C HIS A 152 33.72 10.65 9.06
N ASP A 153 32.46 10.47 9.48
CA ASP A 153 31.48 9.72 8.71
C ASP A 153 30.15 10.45 8.60
N TYR A 154 29.47 10.22 7.49
CA TYR A 154 28.07 10.53 7.27
C TYR A 154 27.34 9.24 6.90
N VAL A 155 26.47 8.76 7.79
CA VAL A 155 25.86 7.42 7.67
C VAL A 155 24.35 7.53 7.71
N ARG A 156 23.68 6.86 6.77
CA ARG A 156 22.22 6.72 6.77
C ARG A 156 21.81 5.48 7.55
N THR A 157 20.81 5.63 8.41
CA THR A 157 20.32 4.56 9.28
C THR A 157 18.87 4.79 9.67
N ALA A 158 18.26 3.84 10.37
CA ALA A 158 16.90 3.97 10.87
C ALA A 158 16.89 4.48 12.33
N LEU A 159 15.94 5.37 12.62
CA LEU A 159 15.63 5.81 13.97
C LEU A 159 14.72 4.78 14.64
N LEU A 160 15.26 4.05 15.61
CA LEU A 160 14.57 2.96 16.29
C LEU A 160 13.57 3.47 17.33
N ASP A 161 13.98 4.49 18.07
CA ASP A 161 13.18 5.12 19.12
C ASP A 161 13.60 6.58 19.27
N CYS A 162 12.64 7.42 19.67
CA CYS A 162 12.85 8.85 19.86
C CYS A 162 11.90 9.38 20.94
N THR A 163 12.46 10.17 21.86
CA THR A 163 11.74 10.93 22.88
C THR A 163 12.07 12.41 22.70
N GLU A 164 11.59 13.25 23.63
CA GLU A 164 11.90 14.69 23.61
C GLU A 164 13.37 15.01 23.85
N ASP A 165 14.12 14.18 24.58
CA ASP A 165 15.53 14.46 24.89
C ASP A 165 16.51 13.42 24.33
N HIS A 166 16.04 12.33 23.74
CA HIS A 166 16.91 11.22 23.32
C HIS A 166 16.47 10.57 22.01
N ALA A 167 17.45 10.05 21.27
CA ALA A 167 17.26 9.22 20.09
C ALA A 167 18.07 7.92 20.18
N LEU A 168 17.56 6.87 19.55
CA LEU A 168 18.20 5.57 19.45
C LEU A 168 18.23 5.09 18.00
N PHE A 169 19.40 4.65 17.53
CA PHE A 169 19.58 4.18 16.16
C PHE A 169 20.70 3.13 16.05
N HIS A 170 20.82 2.50 14.89
CA HIS A 170 21.93 1.61 14.57
C HIS A 170 23.10 2.36 13.93
N PHE A 171 24.33 1.99 14.28
CA PHE A 171 25.55 2.55 13.69
C PHE A 171 26.57 1.43 13.41
N HIS A 172 27.29 1.53 12.31
CA HIS A 172 28.18 0.47 11.81
C HIS A 172 29.50 0.34 12.58
N ARG A 173 29.78 1.26 13.52
CA ARG A 173 30.98 1.26 14.36
C ARG A 173 30.63 1.71 15.79
N PRO A 174 31.43 1.34 16.80
CA PRO A 174 31.17 1.82 18.16
C PRO A 174 31.53 3.30 18.25
N LEU A 175 30.57 4.13 18.67
CA LEU A 175 30.84 5.54 18.99
C LEU A 175 31.31 5.68 20.44
N VAL A 176 32.18 6.65 20.70
CA VAL A 176 32.66 6.93 22.06
C VAL A 176 31.62 7.77 22.79
N ARG A 177 31.36 7.42 24.06
CA ARG A 177 30.46 8.21 24.92
C ARG A 177 30.98 9.63 25.08
N GLY A 178 30.10 10.62 24.99
CA GLY A 178 30.45 12.04 25.06
C GLY A 178 30.80 12.68 23.71
N VAL A 179 30.88 11.89 22.63
CA VAL A 179 31.12 12.44 21.28
C VAL A 179 29.90 13.19 20.79
N PHE A 180 30.15 14.38 20.25
CA PHE A 180 29.15 15.20 19.56
C PHE A 180 28.88 14.65 18.16
N ILE A 181 27.60 14.59 17.79
CA ILE A 181 27.13 14.18 16.47
C ILE A 181 26.01 15.11 16.03
N MET A 182 25.75 15.14 14.72
CA MET A 182 24.57 15.77 14.15
C MET A 182 23.63 14.72 13.61
N LEU A 183 22.34 14.87 13.91
CA LEU A 183 21.28 14.00 13.45
C LEU A 183 20.36 14.76 12.51
N GLU A 184 20.08 14.19 11.36
CA GLU A 184 19.22 14.78 10.35
C GLU A 184 18.08 13.81 10.03
N LEU A 185 16.84 14.24 10.27
CA LEU A 185 15.67 13.43 9.95
C LEU A 185 15.34 13.57 8.46
N LYS A 186 15.17 12.45 7.76
CA LYS A 186 14.75 12.47 6.36
C LYS A 186 13.29 12.91 6.26
N LYS A 187 13.01 13.91 5.42
CA LYS A 187 11.66 14.49 5.26
C LYS A 187 10.68 13.49 4.63
N ASP A 188 11.15 12.84 3.57
CA ASP A 188 10.36 11.93 2.74
C ASP A 188 11.26 10.78 2.29
N CYS A 189 10.74 9.54 2.29
CA CYS A 189 11.47 8.38 1.79
C CYS A 189 11.91 8.53 0.31
N ARG A 190 11.21 9.37 -0.46
CA ARG A 190 11.43 9.61 -1.90
C ARG A 190 12.45 10.68 -2.23
N THR A 191 12.85 11.49 -1.25
CA THR A 191 13.77 12.61 -1.47
C THR A 191 15.01 12.47 -0.61
N GLU A 192 16.13 12.98 -1.11
CA GLU A 192 17.37 13.14 -0.32
C GLU A 192 17.32 14.38 0.58
N ALA A 193 16.12 14.92 0.82
CA ALA A 193 15.93 16.14 1.60
C ALA A 193 15.81 15.78 3.08
N TYR A 194 16.66 16.44 3.88
CA TYR A 194 16.68 16.31 5.33
C TYR A 194 16.15 17.57 6.00
N HIS A 195 15.58 17.37 7.20
CA HIS A 195 15.29 18.44 8.15
C HIS A 195 16.58 19.10 8.63
N SER A 196 16.45 20.24 9.32
CA SER A 196 17.61 20.91 9.89
C SER A 196 18.33 19.98 10.89
N PRO A 197 19.68 20.02 10.95
CA PRO A 197 20.46 19.15 11.82
C PRO A 197 20.17 19.40 13.29
N LEU A 198 20.10 18.30 14.03
CA LEU A 198 19.89 18.25 15.46
C LEU A 198 21.18 17.83 16.16
N HIS A 199 21.67 18.70 17.04
CA HIS A 199 22.87 18.45 17.81
C HIS A 199 22.61 17.46 18.93
N ALA A 200 23.42 16.40 19.00
CA ALA A 200 23.27 15.36 20.01
C ALA A 200 24.63 14.85 20.51
N THR A 201 24.66 14.33 21.73
CA THR A 201 25.85 13.73 22.33
C THR A 201 25.61 12.26 22.60
N VAL A 202 26.58 11.41 22.25
CA VAL A 202 26.50 9.96 22.47
C VAL A 202 26.44 9.66 23.97
N LYS A 203 25.32 9.11 24.44
CA LYS A 203 25.06 8.79 25.85
C LYS A 203 25.40 7.35 26.19
N LYS A 204 25.02 6.42 25.32
CA LYS A 204 25.20 4.98 25.54
C LYS A 204 25.38 4.25 24.22
N VAL A 205 26.31 3.30 24.18
CA VAL A 205 26.51 2.41 23.03
C VAL A 205 26.44 0.97 23.51
N ARG A 206 25.70 0.13 22.79
CA ARG A 206 25.59 -1.31 23.03
C ARG A 206 25.81 -2.04 21.72
N VAL A 207 26.35 -3.26 21.76
CA VAL A 207 26.41 -4.13 20.59
C VAL A 207 24.97 -4.46 20.14
N ASN A 208 24.68 -4.39 18.85
CA ASN A 208 23.40 -4.81 18.30
C ASN A 208 23.26 -6.32 18.53
N PRO A 209 22.25 -6.77 19.29
CA PRO A 209 22.11 -8.19 19.61
C PRO A 209 21.70 -9.04 18.40
N LEU A 210 21.29 -8.45 17.27
CA LEU A 210 20.98 -9.14 16.02
C LEU A 210 22.16 -9.22 15.04
N LYS A 211 23.16 -8.35 15.17
CA LYS A 211 24.26 -8.22 14.20
C LYS A 211 25.54 -7.76 14.89
N GLU A 212 26.53 -8.64 14.97
CA GLU A 212 27.77 -8.42 15.73
C GLU A 212 28.62 -7.23 15.24
N SER A 213 28.47 -6.83 13.98
CA SER A 213 29.19 -5.69 13.36
C SER A 213 28.42 -4.36 13.39
N GLU A 214 27.36 -4.27 14.20
CA GLU A 214 26.53 -3.08 14.31
C GLU A 214 26.28 -2.76 15.78
N TYR A 215 26.05 -1.48 16.08
CA TYR A 215 25.91 -0.98 17.44
C TYR A 215 24.62 -0.18 17.57
N GLN A 216 23.91 -0.37 18.67
CA GLN A 216 22.81 0.49 19.09
C GLN A 216 23.39 1.69 19.84
N VAL A 217 23.21 2.87 19.27
CA VAL A 217 23.71 4.13 19.82
C VAL A 217 22.54 4.97 20.30
N GLN A 218 22.53 5.25 21.60
CA GLN A 218 21.62 6.18 22.24
C GLN A 218 22.33 7.52 22.42
N VAL A 219 21.68 8.59 21.98
CA VAL A 219 22.18 9.96 22.10
C VAL A 219 21.20 10.86 22.82
N GLU A 220 21.71 11.95 23.36
CA GLU A 220 20.95 12.97 24.08
C GLU A 220 21.05 14.30 23.36
N PHE A 221 19.91 14.94 23.10
CA PHE A 221 19.88 16.20 22.38
C PHE A 221 20.50 17.31 23.21
N GLN A 222 21.32 18.14 22.56
CA GLN A 222 22.01 19.28 23.19
C GLN A 222 21.30 20.61 22.91
N GLN A 223 20.17 20.56 22.20
CA GLN A 223 19.37 21.72 21.84
C GLN A 223 17.89 21.40 21.96
N LEU A 224 17.08 22.43 22.17
CA LEU A 224 15.62 22.29 22.19
C LEU A 224 15.11 21.84 20.82
N LEU A 225 14.15 20.92 20.85
CA LEU A 225 13.48 20.46 19.65
C LEU A 225 12.56 21.56 19.10
N GLU A 226 12.92 22.08 17.93
CA GLU A 226 12.07 22.96 17.12
C GLU A 226 11.44 22.21 15.93
N GLU A 227 10.36 22.76 15.36
CA GLU A 227 9.63 22.20 14.21
C GLU A 227 10.55 21.92 13.00
N LYS A 228 11.57 22.75 12.78
CA LYS A 228 12.53 22.60 11.68
C LYS A 228 13.28 21.26 11.67
N HIS A 229 13.39 20.60 12.83
CA HIS A 229 14.06 19.30 12.97
C HIS A 229 13.14 18.10 12.65
N GLY A 230 11.82 18.30 12.54
CA GLY A 230 10.83 17.27 12.19
C GLY A 230 10.55 16.20 13.27
N ILE A 231 11.33 16.16 14.36
CA ILE A 231 11.16 15.18 15.44
C ILE A 231 9.84 15.35 16.19
N LEU A 232 9.36 16.60 16.38
CA LEU A 232 8.12 16.87 17.10
C LEU A 232 6.90 16.24 16.41
N ASP A 233 6.91 16.12 15.09
CA ASP A 233 5.84 15.45 14.35
C ASP A 233 5.80 13.93 14.58
N LEU A 234 6.93 13.33 14.98
CA LEU A 234 7.00 11.92 15.38
C LEU A 234 6.46 11.67 16.80
N LEU A 235 6.45 12.70 17.65
CA LEU A 235 6.06 12.62 19.06
C LEU A 235 4.59 12.95 19.30
N LYS A 236 3.91 13.62 18.34
CA LYS A 236 2.48 13.92 18.44
C LYS A 236 1.69 12.61 18.56
N PRO A 237 0.78 12.47 19.55
CA PRO A 237 -0.07 11.30 19.64
C PRO A 237 -0.88 11.18 18.34
N PRO A 238 -1.02 9.99 17.76
CA PRO A 238 -1.93 9.80 16.65
C PRO A 238 -3.32 10.18 17.16
N SER A 239 -3.84 11.32 16.69
CA SER A 239 -5.20 11.74 16.97
C SER A 239 -6.13 10.60 16.55
N GLN A 240 -6.78 9.98 17.54
CA GLN A 240 -7.90 9.04 17.45
C GLN A 240 -8.13 8.45 16.04
N SER A 241 -7.42 7.36 15.72
CA SER A 241 -7.80 6.46 14.64
C SER A 241 -7.98 5.08 15.27
N THR A 242 -9.24 4.77 15.56
CA THR A 242 -9.78 3.42 15.52
C THR A 242 -9.73 2.92 14.08
N ASP A 243 -9.60 1.59 13.95
CA ASP A 243 -9.46 0.79 12.73
C ASP A 243 -8.10 0.87 12.04
N GLN A 244 -7.67 -0.27 11.49
CA GLN A 244 -6.39 -0.48 10.80
C GLN A 244 -6.34 0.30 9.47
N PHE A 245 -6.38 1.62 9.56
CA PHE A 245 -6.16 2.54 8.47
C PHE A 245 -4.67 2.75 8.26
N LEU A 246 -4.16 2.41 7.07
CA LEU A 246 -2.98 3.06 6.49
C LEU A 246 -3.41 4.32 5.72
N GLU A 247 -4.32 5.13 6.30
CA GLU A 247 -4.47 6.53 5.91
C GLU A 247 -3.50 7.33 6.78
N PHE A 248 -2.30 7.63 6.26
CA PHE A 248 -1.62 8.81 6.79
C PHE A 248 -2.40 9.99 6.21
N GLY A 249 -3.21 10.66 7.05
CA GLY A 249 -4.19 11.67 6.66
C GLY A 249 -3.66 12.78 5.74
N ASP A 250 -4.54 13.71 5.32
CA ASP A 250 -4.23 14.77 4.34
C ASP A 250 -2.88 15.48 4.66
N ILE A 251 -1.88 15.26 3.79
CA ILE A 251 -0.55 15.87 3.89
C ILE A 251 -0.56 17.18 3.08
N PRO A 252 0.22 18.21 3.49
CA PRO A 252 0.44 19.39 2.66
C PRO A 252 0.81 18.98 1.23
N SER A 253 -0.10 19.25 0.30
CA SER A 253 0.12 18.99 -1.13
C SER A 253 1.10 20.04 -1.67
N PRO A 254 2.09 19.64 -2.50
CA PRO A 254 2.98 20.56 -3.18
C PRO A 254 2.24 21.46 -4.19
N SER A 255 1.04 21.06 -4.63
CA SER A 255 0.18 21.89 -5.49
C SER A 255 -1.05 22.37 -4.73
N ARG A 256 -1.38 23.65 -4.90
CA ARG A 256 -2.58 24.25 -4.31
C ARG A 256 -3.87 23.63 -4.83
N SER A 257 -3.85 23.07 -6.04
CA SER A 257 -5.03 22.45 -6.69
C SER A 257 -5.29 21.02 -6.27
N LEU A 258 -4.32 20.36 -5.64
CA LEU A 258 -4.38 18.94 -5.31
C LEU A 258 -4.45 18.72 -3.80
N LYS A 259 -5.07 17.61 -3.40
CA LYS A 259 -4.88 16.98 -2.10
C LYS A 259 -4.02 15.75 -2.27
N LEU A 260 -3.18 15.50 -1.27
CA LEU A 260 -2.32 14.34 -1.19
C LEU A 260 -2.73 13.50 0.02
N LYS A 261 -3.09 12.24 -0.22
CA LYS A 261 -3.19 11.21 0.80
C LYS A 261 -2.07 10.21 0.61
N LEU A 262 -1.54 9.66 1.68
CA LEU A 262 -0.61 8.53 1.58
C LEU A 262 -1.35 7.23 1.91
N VAL A 263 -1.28 6.28 0.99
CA VAL A 263 -1.89 4.94 1.13
C VAL A 263 -0.82 3.86 1.18
N GLY A 264 -1.18 2.68 1.69
CA GLY A 264 -0.32 1.49 1.65
C GLY A 264 -0.55 0.67 0.39
N CYS A 265 0.50 0.05 -0.15
CA CYS A 265 0.34 -0.94 -1.22
C CYS A 265 -0.27 -2.23 -0.64
N PRO A 266 -1.40 -2.72 -1.15
CA PRO A 266 -2.02 -3.93 -0.62
C PRO A 266 -1.25 -5.21 -1.01
N LEU A 267 -0.46 -5.19 -2.09
CA LEU A 267 0.34 -6.36 -2.53
C LEU A 267 1.68 -6.54 -1.81
N CYS A 268 2.48 -5.48 -1.68
CA CYS A 268 3.84 -5.57 -1.13
C CYS A 268 4.06 -4.73 0.14
N GLU A 269 2.99 -4.14 0.68
CA GLU A 269 3.01 -3.33 1.91
C GLU A 269 3.99 -2.15 1.87
N GLU A 270 4.27 -1.64 0.68
CA GLU A 270 4.95 -0.35 0.55
C GLU A 270 4.07 0.72 1.20
N THR A 271 4.55 1.27 2.32
CA THR A 271 3.86 2.31 3.04
C THR A 271 4.26 3.65 2.42
N ARG A 272 3.30 4.56 2.18
CA ARG A 272 3.52 5.93 1.62
C ARG A 272 3.48 6.02 0.09
N LEU A 273 2.41 5.48 -0.51
CA LEU A 273 2.06 5.76 -1.90
C LEU A 273 1.22 7.04 -2.00
N PRO A 274 1.58 8.02 -2.85
CA PRO A 274 0.83 9.26 -3.00
C PRO A 274 -0.41 9.00 -3.83
N PHE A 275 -1.54 9.10 -3.17
CA PHE A 275 -2.85 9.11 -3.77
C PHE A 275 -3.31 10.56 -3.93
N TRP A 276 -3.37 11.02 -5.18
CA TRP A 276 -3.74 12.39 -5.50
C TRP A 276 -5.25 12.50 -5.71
N SER A 277 -5.84 13.58 -5.23
CA SER A 277 -7.21 13.99 -5.59
C SER A 277 -7.26 15.47 -5.90
N LEU A 278 -8.18 15.88 -6.79
CA LEU A 278 -8.38 17.29 -7.10
C LEU A 278 -9.17 17.97 -5.99
N LYS A 279 -8.76 19.18 -5.57
CA LYS A 279 -9.56 19.98 -4.64
C LYS A 279 -10.86 20.44 -5.31
N PRO A 280 -12.02 20.30 -4.65
CA PRO A 280 -13.27 20.80 -5.19
C PRO A 280 -13.16 22.29 -5.56
N GLY A 281 -13.57 22.64 -6.78
CA GLY A 281 -13.54 24.03 -7.25
C GLY A 281 -12.16 24.61 -7.53
N ALA A 282 -11.09 23.80 -7.58
CA ALA A 282 -9.76 24.29 -7.93
C ALA A 282 -9.61 24.63 -9.41
N ILE A 283 -10.26 23.86 -10.29
CA ILE A 283 -10.11 23.95 -11.75
C ILE A 283 -11.46 23.99 -12.44
N ARG A 284 -11.53 24.73 -13.54
CA ARG A 284 -12.73 24.74 -14.41
C ARG A 284 -12.79 23.45 -15.22
N GLU A 285 -13.94 22.79 -15.18
CA GLU A 285 -14.16 21.51 -15.84
C GLU A 285 -15.23 21.63 -16.92
N SER A 286 -14.98 21.01 -18.07
CA SER A 286 -16.03 20.64 -19.04
C SER A 286 -16.06 19.12 -19.20
N ARG A 287 -16.90 18.58 -20.10
CA ARG A 287 -16.90 17.15 -20.43
C ARG A 287 -16.46 16.90 -21.87
N ASN A 288 -15.67 15.85 -22.10
CA ASN A 288 -15.31 15.37 -23.43
C ASN A 288 -16.45 14.55 -24.06
N VAL A 289 -16.21 14.03 -25.27
CA VAL A 289 -17.21 13.23 -26.02
C VAL A 289 -17.59 11.92 -25.33
N PHE A 290 -16.75 11.39 -24.46
CA PHE A 290 -17.05 10.20 -23.64
C PHE A 290 -17.65 10.58 -22.27
N GLY A 291 -17.86 11.88 -21.99
CA GLY A 291 -18.41 12.35 -20.73
C GLY A 291 -17.41 12.48 -19.59
N PHE A 292 -16.10 12.33 -19.85
CA PHE A 292 -15.04 12.53 -18.86
C PHE A 292 -14.70 14.01 -18.65
N PRO A 293 -14.26 14.41 -17.45
CA PRO A 293 -13.83 15.77 -17.19
C PRO A 293 -12.68 16.22 -18.11
N VAL A 294 -12.73 17.45 -18.58
CA VAL A 294 -11.62 18.13 -19.24
C VAL A 294 -11.26 19.33 -18.39
N TYR A 295 -10.04 19.33 -17.88
CA TYR A 295 -9.52 20.35 -16.97
C TYR A 295 -8.94 21.52 -17.78
N HIS A 296 -9.49 22.71 -17.56
CA HIS A 296 -9.07 23.95 -18.23
C HIS A 296 -8.25 24.83 -17.27
N SER A 297 -8.39 26.16 -17.39
CA SER A 297 -7.74 27.13 -16.52
C SER A 297 -8.16 26.98 -15.05
N PRO A 298 -7.23 27.10 -14.10
CA PRO A 298 -7.53 27.09 -12.67
C PRO A 298 -8.33 28.33 -12.25
N TYR A 299 -9.01 28.25 -11.10
CA TYR A 299 -9.55 29.43 -10.44
C TYR A 299 -8.41 30.29 -9.83
N PRO A 300 -8.63 31.59 -9.58
CA PRO A 300 -7.60 32.45 -8.97
C PRO A 300 -7.03 31.85 -7.67
N GLY A 301 -5.70 31.79 -7.56
CA GLY A 301 -5.00 31.23 -6.40
C GLY A 301 -4.69 29.73 -6.48
N PHE A 302 -5.15 29.05 -7.54
CA PHE A 302 -4.87 27.65 -7.83
C PHE A 302 -3.92 27.50 -9.04
N GLU A 303 -3.33 26.31 -9.18
CA GLU A 303 -2.40 25.96 -10.25
C GLU A 303 -3.06 25.11 -11.34
N GLU A 304 -2.56 25.21 -12.56
CA GLU A 304 -2.97 24.32 -13.65
C GLU A 304 -2.65 22.86 -13.30
N CYS A 305 -3.64 21.99 -13.43
CA CYS A 305 -3.45 20.55 -13.25
C CYS A 305 -4.42 19.79 -14.14
N ASP A 306 -3.88 18.93 -15.01
CA ASP A 306 -4.67 17.91 -15.69
C ASP A 306 -4.66 16.66 -14.82
N PHE A 307 -5.68 16.54 -13.97
CA PHE A 307 -5.78 15.49 -12.97
C PHE A 307 -5.79 14.08 -13.56
N HIS A 308 -6.19 13.92 -14.83
CA HIS A 308 -6.11 12.61 -15.49
C HIS A 308 -4.68 12.04 -15.44
N ARG A 309 -3.64 12.87 -15.51
CA ARG A 309 -2.25 12.39 -15.36
C ARG A 309 -1.99 11.73 -14.01
N LEU A 310 -2.66 12.16 -12.96
CA LEU A 310 -2.41 11.72 -11.57
C LEU A 310 -3.47 10.75 -11.05
N ARG A 311 -4.52 10.46 -11.82
CA ARG A 311 -5.65 9.60 -11.43
C ARG A 311 -5.20 8.23 -10.91
N VAL A 312 -4.16 7.65 -11.51
CA VAL A 312 -3.64 6.34 -11.13
C VAL A 312 -2.47 6.48 -10.15
N THR A 313 -2.57 5.76 -9.03
CA THR A 313 -1.48 5.53 -8.09
C THR A 313 -0.78 4.23 -8.47
N VAL A 314 0.56 4.25 -8.54
CA VAL A 314 1.38 3.09 -8.87
C VAL A 314 2.38 2.84 -7.74
N CYS A 315 2.44 1.61 -7.26
CA CYS A 315 3.45 1.17 -6.29
C CYS A 315 4.82 1.07 -6.97
N PRO A 316 5.86 1.76 -6.48
CA PRO A 316 7.18 1.69 -7.10
C PRO A 316 7.90 0.36 -6.84
N ARG A 317 7.47 -0.42 -5.84
CA ARG A 317 8.14 -1.66 -5.43
C ARG A 317 7.63 -2.88 -6.17
N CYS A 318 6.31 -3.03 -6.30
CA CYS A 318 5.71 -4.17 -6.98
C CYS A 318 4.87 -3.80 -8.20
N PHE A 319 4.75 -2.52 -8.53
CA PHE A 319 4.00 -2.03 -9.69
C PHE A 319 2.49 -2.24 -9.65
N TYR A 320 1.93 -2.69 -8.52
CA TYR A 320 0.50 -2.64 -8.29
C TYR A 320 -0.03 -1.23 -8.55
N ALA A 321 -1.11 -1.10 -9.32
CA ALA A 321 -1.67 0.20 -9.64
C ALA A 321 -3.20 0.20 -9.64
N SER A 322 -3.77 1.27 -9.08
CA SER A 322 -5.21 1.53 -9.17
C SER A 322 -5.49 3.03 -9.11
N SER A 323 -6.64 3.42 -9.65
CA SER A 323 -7.26 4.74 -9.56
C SER A 323 -8.32 4.85 -8.46
N ARG A 324 -8.72 3.73 -7.86
CA ARG A 324 -9.68 3.66 -6.76
C ARG A 324 -8.93 3.66 -5.44
N ILE A 325 -9.36 4.48 -4.48
CA ILE A 325 -8.69 4.51 -3.17
C ILE A 325 -9.02 3.23 -2.38
N GLU A 326 -10.21 2.68 -2.61
CA GLU A 326 -10.73 1.46 -2.00
C GLU A 326 -9.83 0.26 -2.26
N ASP A 327 -9.22 0.21 -3.45
CA ASP A 327 -8.27 -0.84 -3.83
C ASP A 327 -6.96 -0.80 -3.02
N PHE A 328 -6.68 0.31 -2.33
CA PHE A 328 -5.55 0.44 -1.40
C PHE A 328 -5.99 0.29 0.08
N ILE A 329 -7.28 0.12 0.35
CA ILE A 329 -7.83 -0.07 1.69
C ILE A 329 -8.03 -1.57 1.91
N VAL A 330 -7.16 -2.18 2.70
CA VAL A 330 -7.33 -3.58 3.13
C VAL A 330 -8.12 -3.57 4.44
N GLN A 331 -9.41 -3.87 4.40
CA GLN A 331 -10.20 -4.08 5.62
C GLN A 331 -9.88 -5.44 6.23
N ALA A 332 -9.78 -5.52 7.56
CA ALA A 332 -9.58 -6.78 8.26
C ALA A 332 -10.78 -7.71 8.03
N GLY A 333 -10.56 -8.87 7.42
CA GLY A 333 -11.60 -9.90 7.17
C GLY A 333 -12.17 -9.97 5.74
N GLU A 334 -11.76 -9.08 4.82
CA GLU A 334 -12.20 -9.09 3.41
C GLU A 334 -11.55 -10.24 2.58
N PRO A 335 -12.22 -10.74 1.51
CA PRO A 335 -11.70 -11.77 0.60
C PRO A 335 -10.33 -11.44 -0.02
N PHE A 336 -10.03 -10.15 -0.16
CA PHE A 336 -8.82 -9.62 -0.79
C PHE A 336 -7.52 -10.20 -0.22
N GLN A 337 -7.49 -10.58 1.07
CA GLN A 337 -6.32 -11.14 1.71
C GLN A 337 -6.01 -12.58 1.26
N LYS A 338 -7.04 -13.37 0.90
CA LYS A 338 -6.89 -14.71 0.31
C LYS A 338 -6.43 -14.64 -1.15
N ASP A 339 -6.97 -13.67 -1.90
CA ASP A 339 -6.64 -13.48 -3.31
C ASP A 339 -5.27 -12.85 -3.52
N ARG A 340 -4.72 -12.13 -2.52
CA ARG A 340 -3.41 -11.46 -2.60
C ARG A 340 -2.27 -12.36 -3.09
N VAL A 341 -2.20 -13.62 -2.67
CA VAL A 341 -1.16 -14.56 -3.12
C VAL A 341 -1.36 -14.93 -4.59
N MET A 342 -2.61 -15.14 -5.00
CA MET A 342 -2.96 -15.48 -6.38
C MET A 342 -2.80 -14.29 -7.31
N ILE A 343 -3.27 -13.10 -6.90
CA ILE A 343 -3.02 -11.82 -7.56
C ILE A 343 -1.52 -11.64 -7.74
N ARG A 344 -0.71 -11.84 -6.69
CA ARG A 344 0.73 -11.67 -6.79
C ARG A 344 1.37 -12.65 -7.77
N LYS A 345 0.98 -13.92 -7.77
CA LYS A 345 1.46 -14.90 -8.75
C LYS A 345 1.08 -14.49 -10.18
N LEU A 346 -0.18 -14.17 -10.44
CA LEU A 346 -0.64 -13.73 -11.77
C LEU A 346 0.06 -12.44 -12.19
N TRP A 347 0.20 -11.50 -11.26
CA TRP A 347 0.90 -10.25 -11.47
C TRP A 347 2.37 -10.46 -11.79
N ASP A 348 3.08 -11.33 -11.07
CA ASP A 348 4.49 -11.64 -11.27
C ASP A 348 4.75 -12.19 -12.69
N HIS A 349 3.81 -12.98 -13.22
CA HIS A 349 3.87 -13.49 -14.61
C HIS A 349 3.34 -12.51 -15.66
N SER A 350 2.68 -11.43 -15.25
CA SER A 350 2.12 -10.45 -16.19
C SER A 350 3.18 -9.50 -16.78
N CYS A 351 3.01 -9.20 -18.07
CA CYS A 351 3.67 -8.14 -18.84
C CYS A 351 5.12 -7.79 -18.42
N PRO A 352 6.10 -8.68 -18.64
CA PRO A 352 7.50 -8.42 -18.29
C PRO A 352 8.08 -7.17 -18.98
N GLU A 353 7.59 -6.81 -20.17
CA GLU A 353 8.01 -5.61 -20.90
C GLU A 353 7.58 -4.31 -20.21
N LEU A 354 6.35 -4.27 -19.66
CA LEU A 354 5.88 -3.14 -18.86
C LEU A 354 6.74 -2.99 -17.61
N LYS A 355 7.04 -4.10 -16.93
CA LYS A 355 7.91 -4.13 -15.74
C LYS A 355 9.34 -3.68 -16.04
N LYS A 356 9.86 -4.01 -17.22
CA LYS A 356 11.18 -3.52 -17.66
C LYS A 356 11.17 -2.01 -17.83
N THR A 357 10.14 -1.48 -18.51
CA THR A 357 9.95 -0.03 -18.69
C THR A 357 9.80 0.71 -17.35
N LEU A 358 9.20 0.06 -16.36
CA LEU A 358 9.01 0.58 -15.00
C LEU A 358 10.32 0.79 -14.21
N ASN A 359 11.32 -0.08 -14.42
CA ASN A 359 12.64 0.06 -13.75
C ASN A 359 13.41 1.29 -14.22
N GLU A 360 13.07 1.84 -15.37
CA GLU A 360 13.70 3.02 -15.98
C GLU A 360 12.94 4.32 -15.68
N LEU A 361 11.97 4.29 -14.76
CA LEU A 361 11.10 5.44 -14.56
C LEU A 361 11.82 6.65 -13.96
N PRO A 362 11.52 7.86 -14.45
CA PRO A 362 11.98 9.10 -13.85
C PRO A 362 11.50 9.25 -12.40
N SER A 363 12.33 9.87 -11.57
CA SER A 363 12.00 10.18 -10.16
C SER A 363 10.68 10.96 -9.98
N ARG A 364 10.25 11.71 -11.00
CA ARG A 364 8.98 12.47 -11.01
C ARG A 364 7.72 11.64 -11.23
N PHE A 365 7.81 10.36 -11.64
CA PHE A 365 6.65 9.53 -11.98
C PHE A 365 5.62 9.42 -10.83
N GLY A 366 6.08 9.42 -9.58
CA GLY A 366 5.23 9.39 -8.39
C GLY A 366 4.75 10.77 -7.91
N THR A 367 5.00 11.85 -8.64
CA THR A 367 4.75 13.22 -8.19
C THR A 367 3.65 13.91 -9.00
N HIS A 368 3.19 15.08 -8.54
CA HIS A 368 2.22 15.92 -9.24
C HIS A 368 2.70 16.43 -10.62
N LEU A 369 3.98 16.27 -10.96
CA LEU A 369 4.59 16.70 -12.22
C LEU A 369 4.56 15.63 -13.33
N ARG A 370 3.71 14.59 -13.20
CA ARG A 370 3.63 13.50 -14.17
C ARG A 370 3.32 14.01 -15.58
N THR A 371 4.01 13.48 -16.59
CA THR A 371 3.82 13.81 -18.01
C THR A 371 2.72 12.95 -18.65
N ASN A 372 2.34 13.24 -19.91
CA ASN A 372 1.35 12.42 -20.63
C ASN A 372 1.88 11.01 -20.96
N ASP A 373 3.15 10.85 -21.33
CA ASP A 373 3.75 9.52 -21.56
C ASP A 373 3.76 8.67 -20.28
N GLU A 374 4.14 9.28 -19.17
CA GLU A 374 4.11 8.63 -17.86
C GLU A 374 2.67 8.29 -17.42
N ALA A 375 1.69 9.13 -17.76
CA ALA A 375 0.28 8.83 -17.53
C ALA A 375 -0.20 7.63 -18.34
N VAL A 376 0.14 7.54 -19.63
CA VAL A 376 -0.15 6.39 -20.50
C VAL A 376 0.40 5.11 -19.87
N LEU A 377 1.66 5.13 -19.41
CA LEU A 377 2.25 3.98 -18.73
C LEU A 377 1.48 3.61 -17.46
N SER A 378 1.13 4.59 -16.62
CA SER A 378 0.34 4.34 -15.41
C SER A 378 -1.01 3.69 -15.71
N TYR A 379 -1.69 4.10 -16.79
CA TYR A 379 -2.93 3.46 -17.23
C TYR A 379 -2.72 2.04 -17.72
N LYS A 380 -1.70 1.78 -18.55
CA LYS A 380 -1.41 0.42 -19.02
C LYS A 380 -1.16 -0.54 -17.85
N ILE A 381 -0.47 -0.09 -16.81
CA ILE A 381 -0.22 -0.87 -15.58
C ILE A 381 -1.52 -1.10 -14.80
N ALA A 382 -2.31 -0.05 -14.55
CA ALA A 382 -3.57 -0.18 -13.82
C ALA A 382 -4.60 -1.05 -14.58
N ILE A 383 -4.67 -0.96 -15.91
CA ILE A 383 -5.49 -1.85 -16.73
C ILE A 383 -5.06 -3.31 -16.52
N GLN A 384 -3.75 -3.59 -16.49
CA GLN A 384 -3.26 -4.94 -16.22
C GLN A 384 -3.64 -5.39 -14.80
N THR A 385 -3.51 -4.52 -13.80
CA THR A 385 -3.85 -4.84 -12.40
C THR A 385 -5.34 -5.17 -12.29
N LEU A 386 -6.21 -4.31 -12.82
CA LEU A 386 -7.66 -4.51 -12.78
C LEU A 386 -8.12 -5.71 -13.63
N THR A 387 -7.40 -6.05 -14.71
CA THR A 387 -7.71 -7.26 -15.50
C THR A 387 -7.51 -8.52 -14.65
N ILE A 388 -6.41 -8.59 -13.90
CA ILE A 388 -6.16 -9.71 -12.97
C ILE A 388 -7.20 -9.74 -11.85
N MET A 389 -7.59 -8.57 -11.33
CA MET A 389 -8.64 -8.48 -10.31
C MET A 389 -10.00 -8.94 -10.84
N ASP A 390 -10.41 -8.53 -12.05
CA ASP A 390 -11.66 -8.95 -12.68
C ASP A 390 -11.69 -10.46 -12.99
N GLU A 391 -10.54 -11.06 -13.34
CA GLU A 391 -10.42 -12.51 -13.55
C GLU A 391 -10.62 -13.32 -12.27
N LEU A 392 -10.19 -12.79 -11.13
CA LEU A 392 -10.29 -13.48 -9.83
C LEU A 392 -11.64 -13.26 -9.17
N GLN A 393 -12.11 -12.01 -9.16
CA GLN A 393 -13.37 -11.62 -8.55
C GLN A 393 -14.07 -10.61 -9.47
N PRO A 394 -14.90 -11.09 -10.42
CA PRO A 394 -15.61 -10.22 -11.33
C PRO A 394 -16.50 -9.23 -10.58
N ASP A 395 -16.23 -7.94 -10.78
CA ASP A 395 -16.90 -6.83 -10.10
C ASP A 395 -17.30 -5.76 -11.13
N GLN A 396 -18.50 -5.22 -11.00
CA GLN A 396 -19.03 -4.26 -11.97
C GLN A 396 -18.28 -2.93 -11.91
N ASP A 397 -17.87 -2.50 -10.72
CA ASP A 397 -17.09 -1.27 -10.55
C ASP A 397 -15.69 -1.43 -11.17
N THR A 398 -15.08 -2.59 -10.99
CA THR A 398 -13.80 -2.97 -11.61
C THR A 398 -13.90 -2.95 -13.14
N LYS A 399 -14.97 -3.52 -13.72
CA LYS A 399 -15.23 -3.46 -15.16
C LYS A 399 -15.42 -2.03 -15.65
N LEU A 400 -16.20 -1.22 -14.93
CA LEU A 400 -16.43 0.17 -15.31
C LEU A 400 -15.14 1.00 -15.26
N GLU A 401 -14.29 0.76 -14.27
CA GLU A 401 -12.99 1.44 -14.17
C GLU A 401 -12.02 0.95 -15.26
N LEU A 402 -12.00 -0.35 -15.60
CA LEU A 402 -11.24 -0.88 -16.75
C LEU A 402 -11.58 -0.14 -18.05
N LEU A 403 -12.89 0.06 -18.32
CA LEU A 403 -13.36 0.80 -19.50
C LEU A 403 -12.95 2.27 -19.44
N THR A 404 -13.07 2.89 -18.26
CA THR A 404 -12.68 4.29 -18.02
C THR A 404 -11.20 4.50 -18.28
N LEU A 405 -10.32 3.67 -17.70
CA LEU A 405 -8.88 3.75 -17.89
C LEU A 405 -8.49 3.48 -19.35
N GLY A 406 -9.17 2.55 -20.03
CA GLY A 406 -8.96 2.29 -21.46
C GLY A 406 -9.23 3.51 -22.34
N LEU A 407 -10.35 4.20 -22.10
CA LEU A 407 -10.71 5.42 -22.82
C LEU A 407 -9.75 6.58 -22.51
N LEU A 408 -9.40 6.79 -21.23
CA LEU A 408 -8.44 7.83 -20.82
C LEU A 408 -7.05 7.57 -21.41
N CYS A 409 -6.62 6.30 -21.47
CA CYS A 409 -5.37 5.90 -22.12
C CYS A 409 -5.38 6.25 -23.61
N SER A 410 -6.48 5.95 -24.32
CA SER A 410 -6.62 6.30 -25.74
C SER A 410 -6.54 7.82 -25.98
N GLU A 411 -7.22 8.63 -25.15
CA GLU A 411 -7.19 10.09 -25.27
C GLU A 411 -5.77 10.66 -25.07
N LYS A 412 -5.00 10.10 -24.12
CA LYS A 412 -3.61 10.50 -23.89
C LYS A 412 -2.69 10.11 -25.04
N LEU A 413 -2.88 8.92 -25.62
CA LEU A 413 -2.13 8.49 -26.80
C LEU A 413 -2.40 9.41 -28.00
N GLU A 414 -3.65 9.83 -28.23
CA GLU A 414 -3.98 10.81 -29.28
C GLU A 414 -3.31 12.17 -29.05
N LYS A 415 -3.31 12.66 -27.80
CA LYS A 415 -2.63 13.92 -27.42
C LYS A 415 -1.12 13.87 -27.65
N LEU A 416 -0.53 12.67 -27.64
CA LEU A 416 0.89 12.42 -27.95
C LEU A 416 1.15 12.18 -29.45
N GLY A 417 0.12 12.19 -30.30
CA GLY A 417 0.25 11.87 -31.72
C GLY A 417 0.42 10.37 -32.03
N ARG A 418 0.23 9.48 -31.05
CA ARG A 418 0.38 8.03 -31.18
C ARG A 418 -0.94 7.38 -31.61
N SER A 419 -1.42 7.75 -32.79
CA SER A 419 -2.76 7.39 -33.29
C SER A 419 -2.97 5.88 -33.45
N GLU A 420 -1.94 5.13 -33.85
CA GLU A 420 -2.02 3.67 -34.02
C GLU A 420 -2.26 2.95 -32.68
N GLU A 421 -1.41 3.22 -31.68
CA GLU A 421 -1.61 2.68 -30.32
C GLU A 421 -2.93 3.14 -29.71
N SER A 422 -3.36 4.37 -29.98
CA SER A 422 -4.69 4.82 -29.53
C SER A 422 -5.80 3.97 -30.16
N LEU A 423 -5.69 3.62 -31.43
CA LEU A 423 -6.69 2.80 -32.11
C LEU A 423 -6.72 1.38 -31.53
N GLU A 424 -5.55 0.78 -31.28
CA GLU A 424 -5.43 -0.51 -30.61
C GLU A 424 -6.07 -0.50 -29.22
N GLN A 425 -5.80 0.53 -28.42
CA GLN A 425 -6.39 0.69 -27.09
C GLN A 425 -7.93 0.82 -27.16
N LYS A 426 -8.47 1.53 -28.16
CA LYS A 426 -9.92 1.64 -28.40
C LYS A 426 -10.55 0.30 -28.79
N ILE A 427 -9.90 -0.45 -29.67
CA ILE A 427 -10.34 -1.80 -30.08
C ILE A 427 -10.39 -2.72 -28.86
N GLU A 428 -9.33 -2.70 -28.04
CA GLU A 428 -9.25 -3.56 -26.85
C GLU A 428 -10.29 -3.17 -25.79
N THR A 429 -10.52 -1.86 -25.60
CA THR A 429 -11.59 -1.36 -24.72
C THR A 429 -12.97 -1.79 -25.22
N LEU A 430 -13.21 -1.75 -26.53
CA LEU A 430 -14.48 -2.20 -27.13
C LEU A 430 -14.72 -3.70 -26.93
N LYS A 431 -13.68 -4.54 -27.01
CA LYS A 431 -13.80 -5.99 -26.74
C LYS A 431 -14.25 -6.26 -25.29
N ARG A 432 -13.76 -5.47 -24.33
CA ARG A 432 -14.10 -5.62 -22.91
C ARG A 432 -15.57 -5.29 -22.58
N ILE A 433 -16.24 -4.46 -23.38
CA ILE A 433 -17.64 -4.05 -23.12
C ILE A 433 -18.63 -5.23 -23.17
N GLY A 434 -18.33 -6.30 -23.91
CA GLY A 434 -19.19 -7.49 -23.96
C GLY A 434 -20.67 -7.19 -24.26
N ASP A 435 -21.57 -7.84 -23.50
CA ASP A 435 -23.01 -7.52 -23.47
C ASP A 435 -23.27 -6.40 -22.44
N PRO A 436 -23.58 -5.17 -22.89
CA PRO A 436 -23.70 -4.00 -22.01
C PRO A 436 -25.01 -4.00 -21.19
N THR A 437 -25.80 -5.07 -21.23
CA THR A 437 -27.18 -5.08 -20.71
C THR A 437 -27.37 -5.80 -19.37
N SER A 438 -26.38 -6.52 -18.85
CA SER A 438 -26.50 -7.32 -17.63
C SER A 438 -25.82 -6.68 -16.41
N GLY A 439 -26.51 -6.67 -15.27
CA GLY A 439 -25.94 -6.35 -13.95
C GLY A 439 -25.64 -4.87 -13.65
N LEU A 440 -25.71 -3.97 -14.63
CA LEU A 440 -25.49 -2.53 -14.42
C LEU A 440 -26.78 -1.80 -14.05
N ASP A 441 -26.66 -0.79 -13.17
CA ASP A 441 -27.72 0.19 -12.98
C ASP A 441 -28.01 0.96 -14.28
N LYS A 442 -29.16 1.66 -14.31
CA LYS A 442 -29.61 2.34 -15.52
C LYS A 442 -28.62 3.41 -16.01
N ALA A 443 -28.00 4.17 -15.12
CA ALA A 443 -27.08 5.24 -15.49
C ALA A 443 -25.77 4.69 -16.08
N ASN A 444 -25.21 3.65 -15.47
CA ASN A 444 -24.01 2.98 -15.97
C ASN A 444 -24.28 2.21 -17.27
N ARG A 445 -25.46 1.60 -17.41
CA ARG A 445 -25.89 1.00 -18.67
C ARG A 445 -25.96 2.02 -19.81
N ILE A 446 -26.52 3.21 -19.55
CA ILE A 446 -26.54 4.32 -20.53
C ILE A 446 -25.12 4.70 -20.95
N ARG A 447 -24.21 4.89 -19.98
CA ARG A 447 -22.80 5.23 -20.24
C ARG A 447 -22.10 4.18 -21.09
N VAL A 448 -22.20 2.91 -20.72
CA VAL A 448 -21.49 1.82 -21.39
C VAL A 448 -22.02 1.62 -22.83
N ILE A 449 -23.33 1.67 -23.05
CA ILE A 449 -23.91 1.61 -24.41
C ILE A 449 -23.48 2.82 -25.24
N PHE A 450 -23.45 4.01 -24.63
CA PHE A 450 -22.97 5.22 -25.29
C PHE A 450 -21.50 5.11 -25.69
N TRP A 451 -20.61 4.70 -24.77
CA TRP A 451 -19.20 4.46 -25.06
C TRP A 451 -19.00 3.40 -26.14
N LYS A 452 -19.76 2.32 -26.10
CA LYS A 452 -19.77 1.27 -27.13
C LYS A 452 -20.09 1.86 -28.50
N CYS A 453 -21.14 2.66 -28.60
CA CYS A 453 -21.54 3.30 -29.85
C CYS A 453 -20.41 4.18 -30.41
N LEU A 454 -19.80 5.02 -29.58
CA LEU A 454 -18.68 5.88 -30.00
C LEU A 454 -17.45 5.08 -30.42
N LEU A 455 -17.05 4.06 -29.65
CA LEU A 455 -15.92 3.20 -29.99
C LEU A 455 -16.17 2.42 -31.29
N GLU A 456 -17.38 1.94 -31.54
CA GLU A 456 -17.75 1.30 -32.79
C GLU A 456 -17.65 2.26 -33.98
N LEU A 457 -18.00 3.55 -33.81
CA LEU A 457 -17.81 4.57 -34.85
C LEU A 457 -16.33 4.88 -35.06
N GLU A 458 -15.55 4.99 -33.99
CA GLU A 458 -14.12 5.30 -34.03
C GLU A 458 -13.29 4.17 -34.62
N THR A 459 -13.71 2.92 -34.42
CA THR A 459 -13.08 1.72 -34.99
C THR A 459 -13.66 1.32 -36.37
N GLY A 460 -14.55 2.12 -36.95
CA GLY A 460 -15.08 1.91 -38.31
C GLY A 460 -16.26 0.93 -38.42
N GLN A 461 -16.77 0.41 -37.31
CA GLN A 461 -17.88 -0.55 -37.22
C GLN A 461 -19.26 0.13 -37.27
N LYS A 462 -19.52 0.96 -38.29
CA LYS A 462 -20.74 1.81 -38.41
C LYS A 462 -22.05 1.05 -38.24
N LYS A 463 -22.17 -0.17 -38.79
CA LYS A 463 -23.39 -0.99 -38.66
C LYS A 463 -23.68 -1.38 -37.20
N LYS A 464 -22.64 -1.73 -36.43
CA LYS A 464 -22.80 -2.06 -35.01
C LYS A 464 -23.11 -0.82 -34.18
N ALA A 465 -22.47 0.32 -34.50
CA ALA A 465 -22.77 1.60 -33.85
C ALA A 465 -24.26 1.99 -33.98
N SER A 466 -24.87 1.77 -35.14
CA SER A 466 -26.31 1.99 -35.33
C SER A 466 -27.18 1.06 -34.47
N ILE A 467 -26.73 -0.17 -34.21
CA ILE A 467 -27.43 -1.10 -33.30
C ILE A 467 -27.31 -0.60 -31.87
N SER A 468 -26.10 -0.22 -31.42
CA SER A 468 -25.86 0.36 -30.10
C SER A 468 -26.66 1.65 -29.88
N LEU A 469 -26.81 2.51 -30.90
CA LEU A 469 -27.69 3.69 -30.82
C LEU A 469 -29.15 3.30 -30.59
N ARG A 470 -29.68 2.29 -31.32
CA ARG A 470 -31.06 1.81 -31.10
C ARG A 470 -31.25 1.24 -29.70
N GLN A 471 -30.24 0.57 -29.14
CA GLN A 471 -30.25 0.11 -27.76
C GLN A 471 -30.30 1.28 -26.77
N LEU A 472 -29.62 2.39 -27.06
CA LEU A 472 -29.71 3.61 -26.26
C LEU A 472 -31.09 4.26 -26.37
N GLU A 473 -31.66 4.30 -27.57
CA GLU A 473 -33.02 4.84 -27.83
C GLU A 473 -34.11 4.03 -27.13
N SER A 474 -33.97 2.71 -27.04
CA SER A 474 -34.95 1.87 -26.35
C SER A 474 -35.00 2.14 -24.84
N LEU A 475 -33.90 2.60 -24.23
CA LEU A 475 -33.88 3.01 -22.82
C LEU A 475 -34.69 4.29 -22.56
N ALA A 476 -34.91 5.12 -23.59
CA ALA A 476 -35.71 6.33 -23.52
C ALA A 476 -37.22 6.07 -23.59
N LEU A 477 -37.63 4.87 -24.02
CA LEU A 477 -39.04 4.46 -24.06
C LEU A 477 -39.60 4.10 -22.67
N GLY A 478 -38.73 3.84 -21.69
CA GLY A 478 -39.12 3.64 -20.30
C GLY A 478 -39.38 4.98 -19.61
N ARG A 479 -40.46 5.11 -18.83
CA ARG A 479 -40.73 6.32 -18.03
C ARG A 479 -39.56 6.54 -17.04
N GLU A 480 -38.85 7.66 -17.17
CA GLU A 480 -37.81 8.06 -16.23
C GLU A 480 -38.38 8.95 -15.13
N THR A 481 -38.16 8.53 -13.89
CA THR A 481 -38.53 9.31 -12.69
C THR A 481 -37.35 10.13 -12.16
N ASP A 482 -36.11 9.75 -12.49
CA ASP A 482 -34.89 10.43 -12.06
C ASP A 482 -34.39 11.44 -13.12
N LEU A 483 -34.32 12.71 -12.72
CA LEU A 483 -33.93 13.83 -13.58
C LEU A 483 -32.47 13.71 -14.08
N TYR A 484 -31.58 13.15 -13.26
CA TYR A 484 -30.17 12.99 -13.63
C TYR A 484 -30.01 11.98 -14.77
N THR A 485 -30.64 10.81 -14.62
CA THR A 485 -30.59 9.73 -15.62
C THR A 485 -31.21 10.18 -16.94
N ALA A 486 -32.31 10.94 -16.89
CA ALA A 486 -32.94 11.50 -18.08
C ALA A 486 -32.06 12.50 -18.84
N ASN A 487 -31.40 13.40 -18.10
CA ASN A 487 -30.45 14.33 -18.71
C ASN A 487 -29.24 13.61 -19.31
N LEU A 488 -28.71 12.58 -18.63
CA LEU A 488 -27.61 11.77 -19.15
C LEU A 488 -27.99 11.05 -20.45
N LEU A 489 -29.19 10.47 -20.51
CA LEU A 489 -29.69 9.78 -21.69
C LEU A 489 -29.88 10.72 -22.89
N ASP A 490 -30.54 11.86 -22.67
CA ASP A 490 -30.75 12.87 -23.72
C ASP A 490 -29.42 13.41 -24.28
N GLN A 491 -28.45 13.71 -23.40
CA GLN A 491 -27.12 14.17 -23.82
C GLN A 491 -26.39 13.08 -24.62
N SER A 492 -26.43 11.82 -24.16
CA SER A 492 -25.77 10.69 -24.83
C SER A 492 -26.38 10.46 -26.22
N LEU A 493 -27.70 10.51 -26.35
CA LEU A 493 -28.41 10.38 -27.63
C LEU A 493 -28.06 11.51 -28.60
N LYS A 494 -28.09 12.76 -28.14
CA LYS A 494 -27.72 13.93 -28.96
C LYS A 494 -26.29 13.81 -29.50
N GLN A 495 -25.35 13.41 -28.66
CA GLN A 495 -23.95 13.25 -29.04
C GLN A 495 -23.74 12.08 -30.00
N ALA A 496 -24.34 10.91 -29.71
CA ALA A 496 -24.21 9.72 -30.57
C ALA A 496 -24.80 9.97 -31.97
N ARG A 497 -25.97 10.61 -32.07
CA ARG A 497 -26.57 11.00 -33.35
C ARG A 497 -25.67 11.96 -34.13
N LYS A 498 -25.13 12.97 -33.46
CA LYS A 498 -24.20 13.93 -34.08
C LYS A 498 -22.93 13.24 -34.60
N ALA A 499 -22.38 12.28 -33.85
CA ALA A 499 -21.19 11.52 -34.25
C ALA A 499 -21.46 10.64 -35.48
N LEU A 500 -22.62 9.96 -35.52
CA LEU A 500 -23.06 9.17 -36.67
C LEU A 500 -23.20 10.02 -37.94
N LEU A 501 -23.80 11.21 -37.83
CA LEU A 501 -23.96 12.14 -38.95
C LEU A 501 -22.61 12.67 -39.47
N LYS A 502 -21.67 12.99 -38.58
CA LYS A 502 -20.35 13.48 -38.97
C LYS A 502 -19.50 12.44 -39.72
N LYS A 503 -19.71 11.15 -39.46
CA LYS A 503 -19.01 10.04 -40.16
C LYS A 503 -19.81 9.47 -41.34
N GLN A 504 -20.93 10.08 -41.74
CA GLN A 504 -21.70 9.70 -42.93
C GLN A 504 -21.18 10.36 -44.23
N ILE A 505 -20.24 11.30 -44.12
CA ILE A 505 -19.43 11.85 -45.21
C ILE A 505 -18.09 11.11 -45.18
#